data_AF-A0AAU5QNU3-F1
#
_entry.id   AF-A0AAU5QNU3-F1
#
_cell.length_a   1.000
_cell.length_b   1.000
_cell.length_c   1.000
_cell.angle_alpha   90.00
_cell.angle_beta   90.00
_cell.angle_gamma   90.00
#
_symmetry.space_group_name_H-M   'P 1'
#
loop_
_entity.id
_entity.type
_entity.pdbx_description
1 polymer ?
#
loop_
_entity_poly.entity_id
_entity_poly.type
_entity_poly.pdbx_seq_one_letter_code
_entity_poly.pdbx_strand_id
1 'polypeptide(L)'
;MSKQFWDEWNARPQQHYLIEPRYLAGGGDLRHVTEFLRASGWKDLSRTGGPIVFDSPDRNVRIGFDPLVQPGGWTIRGRSDGHQEEWHATLGLQTPAEIVAGFTDALTRPRSAHAPNPWAPLERQGWEAQPGRHVTAVSPDKNTWLQWHESTPGQAHWWASARTEHGTAWHAVFTPTTPMHLIESFSAALADPKPVMRPRGMFPPSNRIRTTSVSVRPEELSAWQQARITAARAAAWARSNWAGARPRKTTPAPSPYANAGQAPARR
;
A
#
# COMPACT_ATOMS: atom_id res chain seq x y z
N MET A 1 21.58 -17.46 -35.30
CA MET A 1 20.43 -17.98 -34.52
C MET A 1 19.21 -17.15 -34.85
N SER A 2 18.05 -17.77 -35.10
CA SER A 2 16.83 -17.07 -35.52
C SER A 2 16.07 -16.47 -34.32
N LYS A 3 15.27 -15.43 -34.57
CA LYS A 3 14.38 -14.81 -33.57
C LYS A 3 13.43 -15.82 -32.93
N GLN A 4 12.94 -16.79 -33.71
CA GLN A 4 12.06 -17.87 -33.26
C GLN A 4 12.70 -18.77 -32.18
N PHE A 5 14.00 -19.05 -32.27
CA PHE A 5 14.72 -19.79 -31.23
C PHE A 5 14.78 -19.02 -29.91
N TRP A 6 14.99 -17.70 -29.97
CA TRP A 6 14.98 -16.85 -28.78
C TRP A 6 13.59 -16.72 -28.16
N ASP A 7 12.55 -16.63 -28.98
CA ASP A 7 11.15 -16.59 -28.53
C ASP A 7 10.76 -17.91 -27.85
N GLU A 8 11.12 -19.06 -28.43
CA GLU A 8 10.91 -20.39 -27.81
C GLU A 8 11.73 -20.60 -26.54
N TRP A 9 12.98 -20.11 -26.50
CA TRP A 9 13.83 -20.18 -25.32
C TRP A 9 13.26 -19.35 -24.17
N ASN A 10 12.77 -18.14 -24.47
CA ASN A 10 12.15 -17.25 -23.50
C ASN A 10 10.77 -17.74 -23.03
N ALA A 11 10.08 -18.60 -23.79
CA ALA A 11 8.77 -19.15 -23.43
C ALA A 11 8.82 -20.36 -22.46
N ARG A 12 10.01 -20.88 -22.15
CA ARG A 12 10.15 -22.08 -21.31
C ARG A 12 9.69 -21.81 -19.86
N PRO A 13 9.06 -22.82 -19.20
CA PRO A 13 8.78 -22.74 -17.77
C PRO A 13 10.05 -22.45 -16.97
N GLN A 14 9.97 -21.49 -16.07
CA GLN A 14 11.06 -21.07 -15.21
C GLN A 14 10.79 -21.53 -13.78
N GLN A 15 11.85 -21.97 -13.11
CA GLN A 15 11.77 -22.41 -11.73
C GLN A 15 11.49 -21.22 -10.79
N HIS A 16 10.36 -21.29 -10.11
CA HIS A 16 9.94 -20.34 -9.08
C HIS A 16 9.70 -21.09 -7.76
N TYR A 17 9.56 -20.31 -6.69
CA TYR A 17 9.29 -20.81 -5.36
C TYR A 17 8.14 -20.04 -4.75
N LEU A 18 7.17 -20.75 -4.20
CA LEU A 18 6.20 -20.20 -3.27
C LEU A 18 6.86 -20.11 -1.90
N ILE A 19 6.94 -18.90 -1.35
CA ILE A 19 7.62 -18.58 -0.11
C ILE A 19 6.60 -18.37 1.00
N GLU A 20 6.76 -19.11 2.09
CA GLU A 20 5.93 -19.01 3.29
C GLU A 20 6.83 -19.01 4.54
N PRO A 21 6.60 -18.14 5.54
CA PRO A 21 5.60 -17.09 5.56
C PRO A 21 5.99 -15.89 4.67
N ARG A 22 5.00 -15.18 4.13
CA ARG A 22 5.26 -14.09 3.18
C ARG A 22 6.10 -12.95 3.71
N TYR A 23 6.02 -12.65 5.01
CA TYR A 23 6.82 -11.60 5.63
C TYR A 23 8.33 -11.91 5.63
N LEU A 24 8.74 -13.15 5.34
CA LEU A 24 10.15 -13.52 5.18
C LEU A 24 10.59 -13.62 3.71
N ALA A 25 9.74 -13.26 2.76
CA ALA A 25 10.04 -13.42 1.33
C ALA A 25 10.99 -12.37 0.72
N GLY A 26 11.50 -11.44 1.54
CA GLY A 26 12.32 -10.30 1.10
C GLY A 26 11.56 -9.31 0.22
N GLY A 27 12.26 -8.24 -0.18
CA GLY A 27 11.67 -7.06 -0.84
C GLY A 27 10.86 -7.37 -2.11
N GLY A 28 11.23 -8.39 -2.88
CA GLY A 28 10.50 -8.80 -4.08
C GLY A 28 10.60 -7.79 -5.23
N ASP A 29 9.66 -7.89 -6.18
CA ASP A 29 9.63 -7.02 -7.37
C ASP A 29 8.89 -5.72 -7.10
N LEU A 30 9.60 -4.59 -7.20
CA LEU A 30 9.04 -3.24 -7.01
C LEU A 30 7.86 -2.93 -7.95
N ARG A 31 7.81 -3.58 -9.13
CA ARG A 31 6.71 -3.43 -10.10
C ARG A 31 5.36 -3.85 -9.52
N HIS A 32 5.35 -4.69 -8.49
CA HIS A 32 4.12 -5.07 -7.78
C HIS A 32 3.41 -3.85 -7.15
N VAL A 33 4.18 -2.86 -6.71
CA VAL A 33 3.70 -1.59 -6.17
C VAL A 33 3.62 -0.52 -7.26
N THR A 34 4.70 -0.31 -8.02
CA THR A 34 4.81 0.85 -8.92
C THR A 34 3.86 0.77 -10.12
N GLU A 35 3.65 -0.40 -10.73
CA GLU A 35 2.69 -0.54 -11.82
C GLU A 35 1.25 -0.41 -11.33
N PHE A 36 0.96 -0.84 -10.09
CA PHE A 36 -0.33 -0.64 -9.46
C PHE A 36 -0.62 0.86 -9.23
N LEU A 37 0.37 1.62 -8.76
CA LEU A 37 0.24 3.06 -8.57
C LEU A 37 -0.02 3.79 -9.90
N ARG A 38 0.75 3.48 -10.96
CA ARG A 38 0.52 4.03 -12.31
C ARG A 38 -0.89 3.69 -12.81
N ALA A 39 -1.29 2.44 -12.67
CA ALA A 39 -2.63 1.97 -13.02
C ALA A 39 -3.75 2.67 -12.23
N SER A 40 -3.46 3.09 -11.01
CA SER A 40 -4.38 3.79 -10.11
C SER A 40 -4.42 5.31 -10.33
N GLY A 41 -3.69 5.84 -11.31
CA GLY A 41 -3.67 7.26 -11.66
C GLY A 41 -2.65 8.10 -10.90
N TRP A 42 -1.72 7.49 -10.15
CA TRP A 42 -0.64 8.23 -9.50
C TRP A 42 0.35 8.74 -10.53
N LYS A 43 0.91 9.93 -10.26
CA LYS A 43 1.89 10.56 -11.15
C LYS A 43 3.29 10.07 -10.80
N ASP A 44 3.92 9.37 -11.74
CA ASP A 44 5.32 8.98 -11.65
C ASP A 44 6.23 10.20 -11.91
N LEU A 45 7.08 10.53 -10.94
CA LEU A 45 8.05 11.61 -10.98
C LEU A 45 9.50 11.09 -10.93
N SER A 46 9.69 9.78 -11.07
CA SER A 46 10.98 9.13 -11.03
C SER A 46 11.88 9.63 -12.16
N ARG A 47 13.18 9.77 -11.89
CA ARG A 47 14.19 10.12 -12.88
C ARG A 47 15.10 8.93 -13.13
N THR A 48 15.63 8.80 -14.35
CA THR A 48 16.59 7.75 -14.69
C THR A 48 17.79 7.80 -13.75
N GLY A 49 18.08 6.68 -13.07
CA GLY A 49 19.17 6.58 -12.10
C GLY A 49 18.91 7.25 -10.74
N GLY A 50 17.71 7.82 -10.52
CA GLY A 50 17.30 8.39 -9.25
C GLY A 50 16.33 7.51 -8.46
N PRO A 51 15.87 7.97 -7.29
CA PRO A 51 14.84 7.28 -6.53
C PRO A 51 13.52 7.23 -7.31
N ILE A 52 12.72 6.23 -6.97
CA ILE A 52 11.35 6.13 -7.46
C ILE A 52 10.49 7.10 -6.66
N VAL A 53 9.68 7.92 -7.33
CA VAL A 53 8.83 8.93 -6.68
C VAL A 53 7.46 8.97 -7.35
N PHE A 54 6.41 8.93 -6.54
CA PHE A 54 5.02 9.05 -6.97
C PHE A 54 4.28 10.11 -6.15
N ASP A 55 3.49 10.95 -6.82
CA ASP A 55 2.51 11.83 -6.19
C ASP A 55 1.09 11.32 -6.43
N SER A 56 0.26 11.38 -5.39
CA SER A 56 -1.17 11.07 -5.50
C SER A 56 -1.87 12.06 -6.46
N PRO A 57 -3.01 11.69 -7.05
CA PRO A 57 -3.74 12.57 -7.97
C PRO A 57 -4.09 13.95 -7.37
N ASP A 58 -4.37 13.99 -6.06
CA ASP A 58 -4.67 15.20 -5.30
C ASP A 58 -3.42 15.88 -4.71
N ARG A 59 -2.23 15.31 -4.91
CA ARG A 59 -0.92 15.78 -4.42
C ARG A 59 -0.79 15.90 -2.89
N ASN A 60 -1.68 15.25 -2.15
CA ASN A 60 -1.62 15.22 -0.69
C ASN A 60 -0.71 14.11 -0.16
N VAL A 61 -0.46 13.06 -0.95
CA VAL A 61 0.39 11.94 -0.56
C VAL A 61 1.53 11.76 -1.54
N ARG A 62 2.74 11.56 -1.01
CA ARG A 62 3.93 11.22 -1.78
C ARG A 62 4.47 9.87 -1.32
N ILE A 63 4.80 9.02 -2.29
CA ILE A 63 5.48 7.74 -2.10
C ILE A 63 6.87 7.85 -2.73
N GLY A 64 7.89 7.43 -2.01
CA GLY A 64 9.26 7.33 -2.49
C GLY A 64 9.85 5.96 -2.21
N PHE A 65 10.75 5.49 -3.07
CA PHE A 65 11.62 4.36 -2.81
C PHE A 65 13.05 4.71 -3.22
N ASP A 66 13.97 4.62 -2.26
CA ASP A 66 15.39 4.89 -2.47
C ASP A 66 16.23 3.81 -1.77
N PRO A 67 16.96 2.96 -2.54
CA PRO A 67 17.83 1.95 -1.96
C PRO A 67 19.20 2.46 -1.51
N LEU A 68 19.57 3.69 -1.86
CA LEU A 68 20.91 4.24 -1.63
C LEU A 68 21.01 5.07 -0.35
N VAL A 69 19.89 5.58 0.16
CA VAL A 69 19.85 6.29 1.45
C VAL A 69 19.96 5.32 2.63
N GLN A 70 20.34 5.83 3.80
CA GLN A 70 20.44 5.03 5.03
C GLN A 70 19.53 5.61 6.13
N PRO A 71 18.56 4.84 6.65
CA PRO A 71 18.13 3.53 6.15
C PRO A 71 17.41 3.64 4.80
N GLY A 72 17.67 2.69 3.89
CA GLY A 72 17.03 2.63 2.58
C GLY A 72 15.63 2.04 2.65
N GLY A 73 14.84 2.23 1.59
CA GLY A 73 13.55 1.58 1.41
C GLY A 73 12.45 2.55 1.00
N TRP A 74 11.24 2.28 1.48
CA TRP A 74 10.04 3.04 1.17
C TRP A 74 9.84 4.18 2.16
N THR A 75 9.47 5.34 1.66
CA THR A 75 9.01 6.49 2.43
C THR A 75 7.66 6.93 1.90
N ILE A 76 6.66 7.05 2.77
CA ILE A 76 5.31 7.46 2.41
C ILE A 76 4.90 8.61 3.32
N ARG A 77 4.47 9.73 2.75
CA ARG A 77 4.12 10.95 3.50
C ARG A 77 2.79 11.48 3.04
N GLY A 78 1.90 11.77 3.98
CA GLY A 78 0.66 12.49 3.74
C GLY A 78 0.72 13.87 4.38
N ARG A 79 0.32 14.90 3.63
CA ARG A 79 0.21 16.28 4.11
C ARG A 79 -1.00 16.44 5.02
N SER A 80 -0.93 17.44 5.89
CA SER A 80 -2.11 17.88 6.63
C SER A 80 -3.14 18.53 5.70
N ASP A 81 -4.42 18.14 5.83
CA ASP A 81 -5.52 18.63 5.01
C ASP A 81 -6.71 19.18 5.84
N GLY A 82 -6.47 19.49 7.12
CA GLY A 82 -7.47 20.02 8.06
C GLY A 82 -8.34 18.93 8.72
N HIS A 83 -8.48 17.76 8.11
CA HIS A 83 -9.13 16.59 8.71
C HIS A 83 -8.14 15.51 9.12
N GLN A 84 -6.97 15.49 8.49
CA GLN A 84 -5.88 14.56 8.74
C GLN A 84 -4.63 15.37 9.07
N GLU A 85 -3.96 15.03 10.17
CA GLU A 85 -2.64 15.58 10.48
C GLU A 85 -1.58 15.00 9.55
N GLU A 86 -0.44 15.71 9.44
CA GLU A 86 0.71 15.19 8.70
C GLU A 86 1.13 13.84 9.28
N TRP A 87 1.39 12.89 8.40
CA TRP A 87 1.79 11.54 8.78
C TRP A 87 2.87 11.01 7.86
N HIS A 88 3.62 10.05 8.38
CA HIS A 88 4.77 9.48 7.70
C HIS A 88 4.92 8.00 8.05
N ALA A 89 5.28 7.21 7.04
CA ALA A 89 5.61 5.81 7.17
C ALA A 89 6.95 5.51 6.48
N THR A 90 7.80 4.73 7.15
CA THR A 90 9.03 4.16 6.58
C THR A 90 8.95 2.65 6.61
N LEU A 91 9.34 2.00 5.51
CA LEU A 91 9.42 0.54 5.43
C LEU A 91 10.77 0.17 4.83
N GLY A 92 11.54 -0.68 5.52
CA GLY A 92 12.90 -1.04 5.10
C GLY A 92 12.94 -1.80 3.77
N LEU A 93 14.12 -1.83 3.14
CA LEU A 93 14.35 -2.44 1.81
C LEU A 93 13.85 -3.89 1.67
N GLN A 94 13.95 -4.67 2.75
CA GLN A 94 13.59 -6.09 2.74
C GLN A 94 12.12 -6.33 3.10
N THR A 95 11.32 -5.27 3.32
CA THR A 95 9.88 -5.40 3.51
C THR A 95 9.26 -5.92 2.21
N PRO A 96 8.57 -7.08 2.24
CA PRO A 96 7.99 -7.66 1.03
C PRO A 96 7.05 -6.70 0.29
N ALA A 97 7.18 -6.63 -1.03
CA ALA A 97 6.39 -5.76 -1.88
C ALA A 97 4.87 -5.97 -1.72
N GLU A 98 4.43 -7.19 -1.38
CA GLU A 98 3.03 -7.50 -1.12
C GLU A 98 2.52 -6.87 0.18
N ILE A 99 3.38 -6.71 1.18
CA ILE A 99 3.06 -6.02 2.45
C ILE A 99 3.05 -4.51 2.23
N VAL A 100 4.02 -3.98 1.48
CA VAL A 100 4.03 -2.57 1.05
C VAL A 100 2.79 -2.25 0.20
N ALA A 101 2.38 -3.17 -0.68
CA ALA A 101 1.15 -3.06 -1.46
C ALA A 101 -0.10 -3.04 -0.58
N GLY A 102 -0.14 -3.79 0.52
CA GLY A 102 -1.25 -3.70 1.48
C GLY A 102 -1.51 -2.28 1.97
N PHE A 103 -0.45 -1.54 2.28
CA PHE A 103 -0.54 -0.14 2.70
C PHE A 103 -0.83 0.80 1.51
N THR A 104 -0.09 0.65 0.41
CA THR A 104 -0.16 1.60 -0.72
C THR A 104 -1.43 1.43 -1.56
N ASP A 105 -1.94 0.21 -1.73
CA ASP A 105 -3.22 -0.04 -2.42
C ASP A 105 -4.37 0.63 -1.68
N ALA A 106 -4.32 0.67 -0.34
CA ALA A 106 -5.35 1.28 0.50
C ALA A 106 -5.48 2.79 0.28
N LEU A 107 -4.37 3.47 -0.07
CA LEU A 107 -4.39 4.90 -0.45
C LEU A 107 -5.21 5.18 -1.70
N THR A 108 -5.47 4.15 -2.52
CA THR A 108 -6.28 4.28 -3.72
C THR A 108 -7.76 4.02 -3.44
N ARG A 109 -8.12 3.38 -2.33
CA ARG A 109 -9.49 2.92 -2.07
C ARG A 109 -10.28 4.01 -1.33
N PRO A 110 -11.60 4.11 -1.56
CA PRO A 110 -12.44 4.95 -0.72
C PRO A 110 -12.39 4.46 0.72
N ARG A 111 -12.48 5.38 1.68
CA ARG A 111 -12.53 5.03 3.10
C ARG A 111 -13.82 4.24 3.39
N SER A 112 -13.69 3.18 4.17
CA SER A 112 -14.84 2.45 4.72
C SER A 112 -15.62 3.36 5.67
N ALA A 113 -16.95 3.17 5.73
CA ALA A 113 -17.79 3.81 6.74
C ALA A 113 -17.63 3.18 8.14
N HIS A 114 -17.05 1.98 8.21
CA HIS A 114 -16.78 1.29 9.47
C HIS A 114 -15.51 1.86 10.12
N ALA A 115 -15.52 1.95 11.45
CA ALA A 115 -14.34 2.33 12.21
C ALA A 115 -13.21 1.32 11.96
N PRO A 116 -12.01 1.78 11.53
CA PRO A 116 -10.91 0.88 11.23
C PRO A 116 -10.34 0.23 12.51
N ASN A 117 -10.01 -1.05 12.43
CA ASN A 117 -9.39 -1.80 13.53
C ASN A 117 -8.11 -2.51 13.05
N PRO A 118 -6.92 -1.98 13.36
CA PRO A 118 -5.66 -2.59 12.96
C PRO A 118 -5.37 -3.98 13.49
N TRP A 119 -6.01 -4.38 14.60
CA TRP A 119 -5.78 -5.67 15.26
C TRP A 119 -6.66 -6.77 14.68
N ALA A 120 -7.85 -6.44 14.19
CA ALA A 120 -8.83 -7.42 13.69
C ALA A 120 -8.31 -8.35 12.56
N PRO A 121 -7.50 -7.88 11.58
CA PRO A 121 -6.90 -8.80 10.61
C PRO A 121 -5.89 -9.77 11.21
N LEU A 122 -5.18 -9.38 12.26
CA LEU A 122 -4.15 -10.19 12.92
C LEU A 122 -4.82 -11.27 13.79
N GLU A 123 -5.81 -10.88 14.58
CA GLU A 123 -6.62 -11.80 15.41
C GLU A 123 -7.29 -12.90 14.57
N ARG A 124 -7.85 -12.53 13.40
CA ARG A 124 -8.44 -13.49 12.46
C ARG A 124 -7.44 -14.53 11.93
N GLN A 125 -6.14 -14.22 11.96
CA GLN A 125 -5.05 -15.12 11.56
C GLN A 125 -4.38 -15.78 12.77
N GLY A 126 -5.02 -15.73 13.94
CA GLY A 126 -4.56 -16.38 15.17
C GLY A 126 -3.38 -15.68 15.84
N TRP A 127 -3.13 -14.40 15.55
CA TRP A 127 -2.11 -13.64 16.25
C TRP A 127 -2.58 -13.30 17.66
N GLU A 128 -1.68 -13.42 18.63
CA GLU A 128 -1.96 -13.08 20.02
C GLU A 128 -1.64 -11.61 20.26
N ALA A 129 -2.67 -10.80 20.53
CA ALA A 129 -2.51 -9.43 20.98
C ALA A 129 -2.34 -9.42 22.51
N GLN A 130 -1.18 -8.94 22.98
CA GLN A 130 -0.94 -8.74 24.40
C GLN A 130 -1.49 -7.36 24.81
N PRO A 131 -2.50 -7.31 25.71
CA PRO A 131 -3.02 -6.05 26.21
C PRO A 131 -2.00 -5.37 27.12
N GLY A 132 -1.94 -4.04 27.06
CA GLY A 132 -1.02 -3.23 27.86
C GLY A 132 -0.78 -1.86 27.24
N ARG A 133 0.14 -1.08 27.83
CA ARG A 133 0.53 0.24 27.31
C ARG A 133 1.20 0.15 25.93
N HIS A 134 1.86 -0.98 25.65
CA HIS A 134 2.45 -1.31 24.36
C HIS A 134 1.71 -2.50 23.74
N VAL A 135 0.54 -2.25 23.15
CA VAL A 135 -0.24 -3.33 22.54
C VAL A 135 0.59 -3.94 21.43
N THR A 136 0.87 -5.24 21.56
CA THR A 136 1.72 -5.97 20.61
C THR A 136 0.99 -7.22 20.16
N ALA A 137 0.75 -7.34 18.86
CA ALA A 137 0.27 -8.56 18.23
C ALA A 137 1.45 -9.31 17.63
N VAL A 138 1.60 -10.58 17.97
CA VAL A 138 2.71 -11.43 17.53
C VAL A 138 2.18 -12.58 16.68
N SER A 139 2.89 -12.92 15.59
CA SER A 139 2.52 -14.06 14.75
C SER A 139 2.60 -15.39 15.51
N PRO A 140 1.82 -16.42 15.10
CA PRO A 140 1.85 -17.74 15.74
C PRO A 140 3.25 -18.37 15.81
N ASP A 141 4.09 -18.12 14.80
CA ASP A 141 5.48 -18.60 14.74
C ASP A 141 6.49 -17.69 15.46
N LYS A 142 6.02 -16.58 16.05
CA LYS A 142 6.79 -15.60 16.84
C LYS A 142 7.92 -14.91 16.07
N ASN A 143 7.84 -14.89 14.74
CA ASN A 143 8.85 -14.31 13.86
C ASN A 143 8.53 -12.91 13.36
N THR A 144 7.31 -12.43 13.54
CA THR A 144 6.93 -11.06 13.18
C THR A 144 5.94 -10.50 14.21
N TRP A 145 5.89 -9.18 14.31
CA TRP A 145 4.94 -8.51 15.19
C TRP A 145 4.48 -7.17 14.60
N LEU A 146 3.34 -6.69 15.08
CA LEU A 146 2.90 -5.31 14.99
C LEU A 146 2.70 -4.78 16.41
N GLN A 147 3.23 -3.60 16.69
CA GLN A 147 3.19 -2.98 18.00
C GLN A 147 2.73 -1.52 17.89
N TRP A 148 1.84 -1.13 18.79
CA TRP A 148 1.67 0.26 19.18
C TRP A 148 2.63 0.53 20.34
N HIS A 149 3.60 1.41 20.14
CA HIS A 149 4.64 1.69 21.12
C HIS A 149 4.55 3.13 21.62
N GLU A 150 4.40 3.33 22.93
CA GLU A 150 4.35 4.66 23.55
C GLU A 150 5.31 4.73 24.75
N SER A 151 6.54 5.20 24.53
CA SER A 151 7.52 5.37 25.63
C SER A 151 7.13 6.53 26.56
N THR A 152 6.87 7.70 25.98
CA THR A 152 6.45 8.93 26.67
C THR A 152 5.23 9.52 25.95
N PRO A 153 4.36 10.26 26.67
CA PRO A 153 3.24 10.96 26.03
C PRO A 153 3.75 11.81 24.85
N GLY A 154 3.19 11.60 23.66
CA GLY A 154 3.59 12.30 22.44
C GLY A 154 4.70 11.66 21.61
N GLN A 155 5.31 10.55 22.05
CA GLN A 155 6.28 9.77 21.26
C GLN A 155 5.73 8.40 20.82
N ALA A 156 4.41 8.29 20.76
CA ALA A 156 3.76 7.09 20.30
C ALA A 156 4.07 6.83 18.81
N HIS A 157 4.17 5.57 18.40
CA HIS A 157 4.26 5.20 16.99
C HIS A 157 3.84 3.75 16.79
N TRP A 158 3.50 3.41 15.56
CA TRP A 158 3.35 2.01 15.16
C TRP A 158 4.70 1.48 14.69
N TRP A 159 5.01 0.26 15.11
CA TRP A 159 6.22 -0.45 14.72
C TRP A 159 5.88 -1.88 14.33
N ALA A 160 6.28 -2.28 13.13
CA ALA A 160 6.24 -3.66 12.69
C ALA A 160 7.65 -4.14 12.35
N SER A 161 7.92 -5.41 12.56
CA SER A 161 9.22 -6.00 12.26
C SER A 161 9.11 -7.50 12.12
N ALA A 162 9.98 -8.08 11.30
CA ALA A 162 10.17 -9.51 11.21
C ALA A 162 11.63 -9.88 11.48
N ARG A 163 11.83 -11.09 12.00
CA ARG A 163 13.13 -11.63 12.37
C ARG A 163 13.33 -13.04 11.86
N THR A 164 14.56 -13.34 11.50
CA THR A 164 15.07 -14.68 11.20
C THR A 164 16.05 -15.11 12.29
N GLU A 165 16.65 -16.28 12.14
CA GLU A 165 17.81 -16.71 12.92
C GLU A 165 19.04 -15.82 12.71
N HIS A 166 19.06 -15.01 11.63
CA HIS A 166 20.14 -14.07 11.31
C HIS A 166 19.91 -12.65 11.85
N GLY A 167 18.82 -12.41 12.58
CA GLY A 167 18.47 -11.10 13.15
C GLY A 167 17.24 -10.48 12.49
N THR A 168 17.17 -9.14 12.51
CA THR A 168 16.04 -8.39 11.94
C THR A 168 16.07 -8.49 10.41
N ALA A 169 15.01 -9.06 9.83
CA ALA A 169 14.85 -9.18 8.38
C ALA A 169 14.44 -7.82 7.77
N TRP A 170 13.48 -7.14 8.39
CA TRP A 170 13.02 -5.80 8.02
C TRP A 170 12.26 -5.18 9.19
N HIS A 171 12.06 -3.87 9.12
CA HIS A 171 11.17 -3.14 10.03
C HIS A 171 10.39 -2.06 9.26
N ALA A 172 9.26 -1.65 9.81
CA ALA A 172 8.42 -0.57 9.33
C ALA A 172 7.95 0.29 10.51
N VAL A 173 8.00 1.60 10.37
CA VAL A 173 7.61 2.57 11.41
C VAL A 173 6.58 3.52 10.82
N PHE A 174 5.53 3.81 11.59
CA PHE A 174 4.47 4.73 11.18
C PHE A 174 4.23 5.75 12.30
N THR A 175 4.08 7.02 11.94
CA THR A 175 3.76 8.07 12.91
C THR A 175 2.42 7.80 13.59
N PRO A 176 2.20 8.31 14.81
CA PRO A 176 0.95 8.10 15.56
C PRO A 176 -0.27 8.68 14.82
N THR A 177 -0.05 9.68 13.97
CA THR A 177 -1.05 10.33 13.11
C THR A 177 -1.38 9.54 11.85
N THR A 178 -0.71 8.41 11.57
CA THR A 178 -0.98 7.61 10.36
C THR A 178 -2.43 7.13 10.35
N PRO A 179 -3.19 7.35 9.27
CA PRO A 179 -4.60 6.96 9.21
C PRO A 179 -4.80 5.48 9.52
N MET A 180 -5.67 5.18 10.50
CA MET A 180 -5.86 3.83 11.03
C MET A 180 -6.28 2.79 9.99
N HIS A 181 -7.04 3.18 8.95
CA HIS A 181 -7.41 2.29 7.86
C HIS A 181 -6.21 1.83 7.01
N LEU A 182 -5.13 2.61 6.97
CA LEU A 182 -3.88 2.23 6.31
C LEU A 182 -3.10 1.23 7.17
N ILE A 183 -3.06 1.43 8.48
CA ILE A 183 -2.47 0.46 9.42
C ILE A 183 -3.25 -0.86 9.36
N GLU A 184 -4.59 -0.83 9.35
CA GLU A 184 -5.41 -2.03 9.18
C GLU A 184 -5.13 -2.77 7.87
N SER A 185 -5.01 -2.03 6.76
CA SER A 185 -4.71 -2.65 5.46
C SER A 185 -3.29 -3.25 5.43
N PHE A 186 -2.33 -2.60 6.09
CA PHE A 186 -1.00 -3.15 6.31
C PHE A 186 -1.04 -4.42 7.18
N SER A 187 -1.75 -4.39 8.31
CA SER A 187 -1.96 -5.54 9.19
C SER A 187 -2.54 -6.74 8.43
N ALA A 188 -3.54 -6.49 7.57
CA ALA A 188 -4.15 -7.53 6.75
C ALA A 188 -3.14 -8.17 5.78
N ALA A 189 -2.28 -7.36 5.14
CA ALA A 189 -1.27 -7.87 4.23
C ALA A 189 -0.10 -8.57 4.95
N LEU A 190 0.25 -8.09 6.16
CA LEU A 190 1.26 -8.69 7.03
C LEU A 190 0.82 -10.07 7.54
N ALA A 191 -0.45 -10.22 7.90
CA ALA A 191 -1.02 -11.46 8.44
C ALA A 191 -1.45 -12.48 7.37
N ASP A 192 -1.53 -12.09 6.09
CA ASP A 192 -2.05 -12.94 5.02
C ASP A 192 -1.19 -14.20 4.84
N PRO A 193 -1.74 -15.41 5.05
CA PRO A 193 -0.99 -16.66 4.99
C PRO A 193 -0.63 -17.09 3.57
N LYS A 194 -1.18 -16.41 2.54
CA LYS A 194 -0.93 -16.80 1.16
C LYS A 194 0.56 -16.65 0.82
N PRO A 195 1.22 -17.74 0.37
CA PRO A 195 2.61 -17.68 -0.01
C PRO A 195 2.80 -16.74 -1.19
N VAL A 196 4.00 -16.18 -1.30
CA VAL A 196 4.34 -15.26 -2.39
C VAL A 196 5.38 -15.88 -3.29
N MET A 197 5.23 -15.63 -4.59
CA MET A 197 6.12 -16.21 -5.59
C MET A 197 7.43 -15.44 -5.67
N ARG A 198 8.54 -16.15 -5.72
CA ARG A 198 9.88 -15.59 -5.93
C ARG A 198 10.64 -16.40 -6.98
N PRO A 199 11.38 -15.75 -7.90
CA PRO A 199 12.36 -16.44 -8.71
C PRO A 199 13.43 -17.11 -7.84
N ARG A 200 14.12 -18.10 -8.40
CA ARG A 200 15.28 -18.71 -7.74
C ARG A 200 16.31 -17.64 -7.33
N GLY A 201 16.73 -17.67 -6.07
CA GLY A 201 17.75 -16.76 -5.53
C GLY A 201 17.25 -15.35 -5.19
N MET A 202 15.95 -15.07 -5.32
CA MET A 202 15.36 -13.75 -5.06
C MET A 202 14.60 -13.68 -3.73
N PHE A 203 15.06 -14.42 -2.71
CA PHE A 203 14.57 -14.35 -1.34
C PHE A 203 15.72 -14.62 -0.35
N PRO A 204 15.69 -14.06 0.87
CA PRO A 204 16.76 -14.25 1.84
C PRO A 204 16.88 -15.71 2.30
N PRO A 205 18.09 -16.22 2.58
CA PRO A 205 18.24 -17.52 3.23
C PRO A 205 17.72 -17.46 4.67
N SER A 206 16.88 -18.42 5.04
CA SER A 206 16.47 -18.63 6.43
C SER A 206 15.87 -20.03 6.62
N ASN A 207 16.15 -20.67 7.75
CA ASN A 207 15.53 -21.92 8.19
C ASN A 207 14.07 -21.75 8.64
N ARG A 208 13.59 -20.50 8.72
CA ARG A 208 12.19 -20.16 9.05
C ARG A 208 11.31 -20.01 7.81
N ILE A 209 11.89 -20.19 6.62
CA ILE A 209 11.19 -20.12 5.33
C ILE A 209 10.90 -21.54 4.84
N ARG A 210 9.63 -21.82 4.58
CA ARG A 210 9.18 -22.94 3.75
C ARG A 210 9.16 -22.52 2.30
N THR A 211 9.68 -23.39 1.43
CA THR A 211 9.66 -23.17 -0.01
C THR A 211 8.96 -24.33 -0.71
N THR A 212 8.06 -24.01 -1.64
CA THR A 212 7.47 -25.01 -2.54
C THR A 212 7.88 -24.67 -3.96
N SER A 213 8.58 -25.61 -4.59
CA SER A 213 9.04 -25.48 -5.97
C SER A 213 7.87 -25.52 -6.95
N VAL A 214 7.80 -24.55 -7.86
CA VAL A 214 6.78 -24.48 -8.92
C VAL A 214 7.43 -24.12 -10.25
N SER A 215 6.96 -24.75 -11.33
CA SER A 215 7.35 -24.39 -12.70
C SER A 215 6.29 -23.48 -13.28
N VAL A 216 6.67 -22.26 -13.65
CA VAL A 216 5.72 -21.23 -14.11
C VAL A 216 6.22 -20.67 -15.43
N ARG A 217 5.32 -20.53 -16.40
CA ARG A 217 5.65 -19.91 -17.68
C ARG A 217 5.65 -18.39 -17.54
N PRO A 218 6.51 -17.66 -18.28
CA PRO A 218 6.52 -16.20 -18.26
C PRO A 218 5.17 -15.57 -18.65
N GLU A 219 4.38 -16.23 -19.50
CA GLU A 219 3.02 -15.80 -19.87
C GLU A 219 2.05 -15.80 -18.67
N GLU A 220 2.16 -16.77 -17.77
CA GLU A 220 1.33 -16.87 -16.56
C GLU A 220 1.67 -15.74 -15.57
N LEU A 221 2.98 -15.50 -15.35
CA LEU A 221 3.45 -14.38 -14.52
C LEU A 221 2.95 -13.04 -15.06
N SER A 222 3.06 -12.85 -16.37
CA SER A 222 2.61 -11.63 -17.04
C SER A 222 1.09 -11.47 -16.92
N ALA A 223 0.33 -12.55 -17.08
CA ALA A 223 -1.11 -12.54 -16.94
C ALA A 223 -1.56 -12.15 -15.52
N TRP A 224 -0.90 -12.66 -14.47
CA TRP A 224 -1.21 -12.27 -13.09
C TRP A 224 -0.90 -10.79 -12.81
N GLN A 225 0.25 -10.30 -13.29
CA GLN A 225 0.60 -8.89 -13.18
C GLN A 225 -0.42 -8.02 -13.93
N GLN A 226 -0.80 -8.43 -15.15
CA GLN A 226 -1.77 -7.71 -15.96
C GLN A 226 -3.17 -7.72 -15.33
N ALA A 227 -3.58 -8.81 -14.68
CA ALA A 227 -4.84 -8.88 -13.94
C ALA A 227 -4.86 -7.86 -12.79
N ARG A 228 -3.78 -7.77 -12.00
CA ARG A 228 -3.64 -6.77 -10.93
C ARG A 228 -3.70 -5.33 -11.47
N ILE A 229 -2.98 -5.04 -12.56
CA ILE A 229 -2.98 -3.72 -13.22
C ILE A 229 -4.38 -3.38 -13.76
N THR A 230 -5.06 -4.35 -14.37
CA THR A 230 -6.39 -4.16 -14.95
C THR A 230 -7.43 -3.87 -13.86
N ALA A 231 -7.38 -4.61 -12.74
CA ALA A 231 -8.24 -4.36 -11.59
C ALA A 231 -8.01 -2.95 -10.99
N ALA A 232 -6.75 -2.51 -10.89
CA ALA A 232 -6.41 -1.17 -10.42
C ALA A 232 -6.97 -0.06 -11.34
N ARG A 233 -6.84 -0.22 -12.65
CA ARG A 233 -7.41 0.71 -13.65
C ARG A 233 -8.93 0.76 -13.55
N ALA A 234 -9.59 -0.39 -13.49
CA ALA A 234 -11.04 -0.47 -13.36
C ALA A 234 -11.55 0.26 -12.10
N ALA A 235 -10.87 0.06 -10.96
CA ALA A 235 -11.20 0.76 -9.72
C ALA A 235 -10.98 2.28 -9.83
N ALA A 236 -9.90 2.72 -10.48
CA ALA A 236 -9.63 4.14 -10.71
C ALA A 236 -10.71 4.80 -11.59
N TRP A 237 -11.10 4.12 -12.67
CA TRP A 237 -12.15 4.60 -13.58
C TRP A 237 -13.53 4.67 -12.90
N ALA A 238 -13.84 3.69 -12.06
CA ALA A 238 -15.08 3.75 -11.27
C ALA A 238 -15.09 5.02 -10.39
N ARG A 239 -13.98 5.34 -9.70
CA ARG A 239 -13.93 6.57 -8.87
C ARG A 239 -14.12 7.85 -9.69
N SER A 240 -13.48 7.99 -10.85
CA SER A 240 -13.62 9.19 -11.68
C SER A 240 -15.04 9.37 -12.22
N ASN A 241 -15.69 8.28 -12.64
CA ASN A 241 -17.05 8.34 -13.19
C ASN A 241 -18.08 8.71 -12.12
N TRP A 242 -17.92 8.20 -10.89
CA TRP A 242 -18.80 8.55 -9.77
C TRP A 242 -18.62 10.01 -9.32
N ALA A 243 -17.41 10.57 -9.42
CA ALA A 243 -17.18 11.99 -9.16
C ALA A 243 -17.84 12.91 -10.20
N GLY A 244 -17.90 12.48 -11.47
CA GLY A 244 -18.56 13.20 -12.56
C GLY A 244 -20.09 13.08 -12.55
N ALA A 245 -20.64 12.00 -12.00
CA ALA A 245 -22.09 11.74 -11.94
C ALA A 245 -22.81 12.44 -10.77
N ARG A 246 -22.13 13.28 -9.97
CA ARG A 246 -22.80 14.06 -8.92
C ARG A 246 -23.78 15.05 -9.58
N PRO A 247 -25.11 14.95 -9.35
CA PRO A 247 -26.06 15.91 -9.89
C PRO A 247 -25.71 17.29 -9.33
N ARG A 248 -25.35 18.20 -10.24
CA ARG A 248 -25.16 19.61 -9.95
C ARG A 248 -26.51 20.11 -9.46
N LYS A 249 -26.67 20.30 -8.15
CA LYS A 249 -27.81 21.05 -7.60
C LYS A 249 -27.67 22.48 -8.11
N THR A 250 -28.21 22.75 -9.29
CA THR A 250 -28.52 24.10 -9.74
C THR A 250 -29.66 24.58 -8.86
N THR A 251 -29.32 25.16 -7.71
CA THR A 251 -30.26 25.98 -6.95
C THR A 251 -30.46 27.26 -7.76
N PRO A 252 -31.67 27.55 -8.29
CA PRO A 252 -31.93 28.86 -8.88
C PRO A 252 -31.85 29.88 -7.75
N ALA A 253 -30.93 30.83 -7.86
CA ALA A 253 -30.90 31.97 -6.95
C ALA A 253 -32.17 32.82 -7.18
N PRO A 254 -32.91 33.20 -6.13
CA PRO A 254 -33.96 34.20 -6.26
C PRO A 254 -33.33 35.55 -6.59
N SER A 255 -33.78 36.15 -7.70
CA SER A 255 -33.32 37.45 -8.17
C SER A 255 -33.62 38.55 -7.13
N PRO A 256 -32.68 39.45 -6.80
CA PRO A 256 -32.91 40.50 -5.82
C PRO A 256 -33.63 41.71 -6.43
N TYR A 257 -34.68 42.14 -5.72
CA TYR A 257 -35.18 43.51 -5.58
C TYR A 257 -35.35 44.37 -6.85
N ALA A 258 -36.58 44.45 -7.35
CA ALA A 258 -37.07 45.65 -8.04
C ALA A 258 -37.56 46.65 -6.97
N ASN A 259 -36.80 47.70 -6.74
CA ASN A 259 -37.20 48.82 -5.89
C ASN A 259 -37.84 49.94 -6.72
N ALA A 260 -39.00 50.38 -6.23
CA ALA A 260 -39.52 51.74 -6.17
C ALA A 260 -39.63 52.59 -7.46
N GLY A 261 -40.88 52.86 -7.84
CA GLY A 261 -41.28 54.08 -8.54
C GLY A 261 -42.63 54.56 -7.99
N GLN A 262 -42.59 55.49 -7.04
CA GLN A 262 -43.78 56.13 -6.46
C GLN A 262 -44.20 57.38 -7.25
N ALA A 263 -45.51 57.43 -7.53
CA ALA A 263 -46.42 58.61 -7.56
C ALA A 263 -46.32 59.61 -8.76
N PRO A 264 -47.33 60.50 -8.99
CA PRO A 264 -48.59 60.73 -8.26
C PRO A 264 -49.88 60.87 -9.12
N ALA A 265 -50.99 61.10 -8.40
CA ALA A 265 -52.40 61.29 -8.78
C ALA A 265 -52.75 62.22 -9.97
N ARG A 266 -53.95 62.01 -10.55
CA ARG A 266 -55.01 63.05 -10.70
C ARG A 266 -56.34 62.54 -11.29
N ARG A 267 -57.42 62.96 -10.61
CA ARG A 267 -58.84 63.16 -10.99
C ARG A 267 -59.69 61.99 -11.45
#